data_AF-A0A3R7V299-F1
#
_entry.id   AF-A0A3R7V299-F1
#
_cell.length_a   1.000
_cell.length_b   1.000
_cell.length_c   1.000
_cell.angle_alpha   90.00
_cell.angle_beta   90.00
_cell.angle_gamma   90.00
#
_symmetry.space_group_name_H-M   'P 1'
#
loop_
_entity.id
_entity.type
_entity.pdbx_description
1 polymer ?
#
loop_
_entity_poly.entity_id
_entity_poly.type
_entity_poly.pdbx_seq_one_letter_code
_entity_poly.pdbx_strand_id
1 'polypeptide(L)' 'MLYGNWAKGNYNLKSGFKFGALLGLFVGLGINMVMLGTMELLDIQGTLVDAVWNLVYFGVAGCLNGWVFQKLG' A
#
# COMPACT_ATOMS: atom_id res chain seq x y z
N MET A 1 -15.40 1.49 5.81
CA MET A 1 -15.95 0.12 6.01
C MET A 1 -14.85 -0.96 5.97
N LEU A 2 -14.02 -1.05 4.92
CA LEU A 2 -12.94 -2.06 4.82
C LEU A 2 -11.88 -1.96 5.94
N TYR A 3 -11.31 -0.78 6.17
CA TYR A 3 -10.35 -0.57 7.26
C TYR A 3 -10.99 -0.79 8.65
N GLY A 4 -12.28 -0.47 8.80
CA GLY A 4 -13.11 -0.76 9.97
C GLY A 4 -13.10 -2.25 10.36
N ASN A 5 -13.48 -3.10 9.41
CA ASN A 5 -13.51 -4.55 9.59
C ASN A 5 -12.12 -5.16 9.79
N TRP A 6 -11.11 -4.59 9.13
CA TRP A 6 -9.76 -5.11 9.18
C TRP A 6 -9.00 -4.71 10.46
N ALA A 7 -9.21 -3.49 10.95
CA ALA A 7 -8.66 -3.02 12.23
C ALA A 7 -9.45 -3.54 13.45
N LYS A 8 -10.67 -4.07 13.26
CA LYS A 8 -11.54 -4.63 14.32
C LYS A 8 -11.67 -3.70 15.55
N GLY A 9 -11.84 -2.40 15.31
CA GLY A 9 -11.95 -1.40 16.36
C GLY A 9 -10.61 -0.89 16.94
N ASN A 10 -9.48 -1.45 16.52
CA ASN A 10 -8.15 -1.02 16.98
C ASN A 10 -7.50 -0.09 15.94
N TYR A 11 -8.02 1.13 15.85
CA TYR A 11 -7.57 2.18 14.92
C TYR A 11 -6.34 2.88 15.50
N ASN A 12 -5.16 2.42 15.11
CA ASN A 12 -3.89 3.02 15.53
C ASN A 12 -2.91 3.04 14.36
N LEU A 13 -1.81 3.78 14.51
CA LEU A 13 -0.77 3.90 13.49
C LEU A 13 -0.26 2.55 12.97
N LYS A 14 -0.13 1.55 13.85
CA LYS A 14 0.40 0.23 13.53
C LYS A 14 -0.59 -0.60 12.70
N SER A 15 -1.88 -0.51 12.99
CA SER A 15 -2.91 -1.12 12.14
C SER A 15 -2.97 -0.36 10.81
N GLY A 16 -3.00 0.97 10.79
CA GLY A 16 -2.91 1.78 9.56
C GLY A 16 -1.79 1.35 8.62
N PHE A 17 -0.57 1.23 9.15
CA PHE A 17 0.60 0.79 8.40
C PHE A 17 0.44 -0.61 7.83
N LYS A 18 0.01 -1.59 8.64
CA LYS A 18 -0.19 -2.97 8.15
C LYS A 18 -1.20 -3.02 7.00
N PHE A 19 -2.18 -2.10 6.94
CA PHE A 19 -3.19 -2.10 5.87
C PHE A 19 -2.56 -1.55 4.61
N GLY A 20 -1.92 -0.39 4.77
CA GLY A 20 -1.25 0.32 3.69
C GLY A 20 -0.17 -0.54 3.07
N ALA A 21 0.61 -1.24 3.88
CA ALA A 21 1.63 -2.17 3.40
C ALA A 21 1.00 -3.35 2.63
N LEU A 22 -0.11 -3.91 3.10
CA LEU A 22 -0.80 -4.99 2.40
C LEU A 22 -1.37 -4.50 1.05
N LEU A 23 -2.03 -3.35 1.04
CA LEU A 23 -2.53 -2.71 -0.18
C LEU A 23 -1.40 -2.35 -1.13
N GLY A 24 -0.31 -1.79 -0.61
CA GLY A 24 0.88 -1.44 -1.38
C GLY A 24 1.54 -2.65 -2.03
N LEU A 25 1.58 -3.78 -1.32
CA LEU A 25 2.06 -5.02 -1.87
C LEU A 25 1.19 -5.49 -3.04
N PHE A 26 -0.13 -5.61 -2.83
CA PHE A 26 -1.02 -6.17 -3.86
C PHE A 26 -1.29 -5.23 -5.03
N VAL A 27 -1.56 -3.95 -4.75
CA VAL A 27 -1.84 -2.93 -5.78
C VAL A 27 -0.56 -2.53 -6.48
N GLY A 28 0.52 -2.30 -5.73
CA GLY A 28 1.81 -1.90 -6.26
C GLY A 28 2.44 -2.98 -7.14
N LEU A 29 2.48 -4.24 -6.67
CA LEU A 29 2.97 -5.35 -7.51
C LEU A 29 2.04 -5.62 -8.70
N GLY A 30 0.72 -5.57 -8.51
CA GLY A 30 -0.24 -5.81 -9.59
C GLY A 30 -0.10 -4.82 -10.74
N ILE A 31 -0.05 -3.52 -10.44
CA ILE A 31 0.18 -2.47 -11.44
C ILE A 31 1.54 -2.64 -12.12
N ASN A 32 2.58 -2.95 -11.34
CA ASN A 32 3.92 -3.16 -11.86
C ASN A 32 4.01 -4.35 -12.82
N MET A 33 3.39 -5.49 -12.49
CA MET A 33 3.34 -6.66 -13.38
C MET A 33 2.57 -6.37 -14.67
N VAL A 34 1.47 -5.61 -14.59
CA VAL A 34 0.72 -5.18 -15.78
C VAL A 34 1.58 -4.26 -16.63
N MET A 35 2.30 -3.30 -16.05
CA MET A 35 3.21 -2.42 -16.78
C MET A 35 4.38 -3.18 -17.42
N LEU A 36 4.97 -4.16 -16.73
CA LEU A 36 6.05 -5.01 -17.27
C LEU A 36 5.56 -5.79 -18.51
N GLY A 37 4.29 -6.23 -18.51
CA GLY A 37 3.69 -6.94 -19.64
C GLY A 37 3.07 -6.05 -20.74
N THR A 38 2.80 -4.76 -20.48
CA THR A 38 2.13 -3.85 -21.43
C THR A 38 3.02 -2.73 -21.97
N MET A 39 4.07 -2.38 -21.24
CA MET A 39 5.07 -1.39 -21.63
C MET A 39 6.43 -2.08 -21.70
N GLU A 40 6.91 -2.42 -22.90
CA GLU A 40 8.28 -2.93 -23.16
C GLU A 40 9.41 -1.93 -22.78
N LEU A 41 9.15 -0.98 -21.89
CA LEU A 41 10.05 0.09 -21.47
C LEU A 41 10.57 -0.09 -20.04
N LEU A 42 9.96 -0.96 -19.23
CA LEU A 42 10.41 -1.25 -17.87
C LEU A 42 11.20 -2.57 -17.86
N ASP A 43 12.53 -2.45 -17.78
CA ASP A 43 13.39 -3.58 -17.45
C ASP A 43 13.01 -4.14 -16.06
N ILE A 44 13.23 -5.44 -15.85
CA ILE A 44 12.89 -6.17 -14.63
C ILE A 44 13.46 -5.49 -13.38
N GLN A 45 14.65 -4.89 -13.50
CA GLN A 45 15.28 -4.13 -12.43
C GLN A 45 14.47 -2.87 -12.06
N GLY A 46 13.95 -2.15 -13.06
CA GLY A 46 13.12 -0.96 -12.87
C GLY A 46 11.80 -1.28 -12.20
N THR A 47 11.17 -2.39 -12.59
CA THR A 47 9.94 -2.88 -11.93
C THR A 47 10.19 -3.25 -10.47
N LEU A 48 11.31 -3.89 -10.15
CA LEU A 48 11.65 -4.23 -8.77
C LEU A 48 11.80 -2.98 -7.89
N VAL A 49 12.48 -1.96 -8.40
CA VAL A 49 12.64 -0.67 -7.71
C VAL A 49 11.29 0.01 -7.52
N ASP A 50 10.45 0.05 -8.56
CA ASP A 50 9.12 0.68 -8.49
C ASP A 50 8.16 -0.09 -7.55
N ALA A 51 8.27 -1.41 -7.48
CA ALA A 51 7.51 -2.23 -6.54
C ALA A 51 7.89 -1.94 -5.08
N VAL A 52 9.19 -1.82 -4.77
CA VAL A 52 9.66 -1.42 -3.44
C VAL A 52 9.18 -0.01 -3.11
N TRP A 53 9.26 0.91 -4.07
CA TRP A 53 8.79 2.28 -3.88
C TRP A 53 7.28 2.35 -3.60
N ASN A 54 6.47 1.62 -4.36
CA ASN A 54 5.04 1.51 -4.12
C ASN A 54 4.72 0.97 -2.72
N LEU A 55 5.45 -0.04 -2.26
CA LEU A 55 5.27 -0.59 -0.91
C LEU A 55 5.50 0.49 0.16
N VAL A 56 6.55 1.29 0.02
CA VAL A 56 6.85 2.40 0.95
C VAL A 56 5.78 3.48 0.87
N TYR A 57 5.41 3.91 -0.34
CA TYR A 57 4.42 4.96 -0.58
C TYR A 57 3.06 4.60 0.02
N PHE A 58 2.53 3.42 -0.29
CA PHE A 58 1.26 2.95 0.24
C PHE A 58 1.33 2.62 1.75
N GLY A 59 2.49 2.19 2.24
CA GLY A 59 2.74 2.05 3.68
C GLY A 59 2.58 3.38 4.43
N VAL A 60 3.21 4.45 3.93
CA VAL A 60 3.10 5.80 4.51
C VAL A 60 1.67 6.34 4.38
N ALA A 61 1.03 6.17 3.23
CA ALA A 61 -0.38 6.57 3.05
C ALA A 61 -1.31 5.82 4.01
N GLY A 62 -1.06 4.53 4.26
CA GLY A 62 -1.79 3.74 5.26
C GLY A 62 -1.58 4.22 6.70
N CYS A 63 -0.35 4.60 7.06
CA CYS A 63 -0.06 5.24 8.36
C CYS A 63 -0.90 6.50 8.55
N LEU A 64 -0.89 7.39 7.55
CA LEU A 64 -1.61 8.66 7.60
C LEU A 64 -3.13 8.42 7.70
N ASN A 65 -3.67 7.51 6.90
CA ASN A 65 -5.08 7.16 6.96
C ASN A 65 -5.48 6.54 8.30
N GLY A 66 -4.64 5.67 8.88
CA GLY A 66 -4.88 5.10 10.21
C GLY A 66 -4.83 6.16 11.32
N TRP A 67 -3.92 7.13 11.22
CA TRP A 67 -3.83 8.25 12.16
C TRP A 67 -5.06 9.17 12.10
N VAL A 68 -5.49 9.52 10.89
CA VAL A 68 -6.69 10.34 10.66
C VAL A 68 -7.93 9.62 11.17
N PHE A 69 -8.06 8.31 10.92
CA PHE A 69 -9.16 7.50 11.45
C PHE A 69 -9.17 7.45 12.99
N GLN A 70 -8.00 7.40 13.63
CA GLN A 70 -7.89 7.45 15.09
C GLN A 70 -8.29 8.82 15.67
N LYS A 71 -8.08 9.91 14.92
CA LYS A 71 -8.39 11.27 15.34
C LYS A 71 -9.85 11.68 15.08
N LEU A 72 -10.49 11.10 14.05
CA LEU A 72 -11.85 11.44 13.61
C LEU A 72 -12.91 10.41 14.02
N GLY A 73 -12.51 9.19 14.42
CA GLY A 73 -13.39 8.15 14.95
C GLY A 73 -13.48 8.17 16.47
#